data_AF-A0A3G1A8M4-F1
#
_entry.id   AF-A0A3G1A8M4-F1
#
_cell.length_a   1.000
_cell.length_b   1.000
_cell.length_c   1.000
_cell.angle_alpha   90.00
_cell.angle_beta   90.00
_cell.angle_gamma   90.00
#
_symmetry.space_group_name_H-M   'P 1'
#
loop_
_entity.id
_entity.type
_entity.pdbx_description
1 polymer ?
#
loop_
_entity_poly.entity_id
_entity_poly.type
_entity_poly.pdbx_seq_one_letter_code
_entity_poly.pdbx_strand_id
1 'polypeptide(L)'
;MPSEPVDIKAKIKTLRSALGPGEEGDNLAVWTGNILARYLWSHWGETLRHEGVSWQMFMSMLKEATGFIVQWALRDAIAWDELIRRIIETLERKKKSDITRFLAGLS
;
A
#
# COMPACT_ATOMS: atom_id res chain seq x y z
N MET A 1 9.64 -11.71 -2.86
CA MET A 1 9.42 -10.29 -2.49
C MET A 1 9.71 -9.43 -3.71
N PRO A 2 8.85 -8.48 -4.10
CA PRO A 2 9.10 -7.63 -5.27
C PRO A 2 10.30 -6.72 -5.02
N SER A 3 11.11 -6.46 -6.05
CA SER A 3 12.22 -5.49 -5.98
C SER A 3 11.71 -4.07 -5.74
N GLU A 4 12.57 -3.15 -5.28
CA GLU A 4 12.18 -1.74 -5.16
C GLU A 4 11.87 -1.14 -6.53
N PRO A 5 10.69 -0.57 -6.77
CA PRO A 5 10.37 0.09 -8.02
C PRO A 5 10.87 1.53 -8.01
N VAL A 6 12.18 1.71 -8.21
CA VAL A 6 12.86 3.02 -8.19
C VAL A 6 12.23 4.03 -9.15
N ASP A 7 11.75 3.59 -10.32
CA ASP A 7 11.08 4.45 -11.30
C ASP A 7 9.72 4.97 -10.79
N ILE A 8 8.99 4.15 -10.05
CA ILE A 8 7.72 4.55 -9.43
C ILE A 8 8.01 5.58 -8.34
N LYS A 9 9.03 5.35 -7.51
CA LYS A 9 9.46 6.29 -6.48
C LYS A 9 9.86 7.64 -7.08
N ALA A 10 10.63 7.64 -8.18
CA ALA A 10 11.02 8.85 -8.89
C ALA A 10 9.79 9.61 -9.42
N LYS A 11 8.83 8.92 -10.06
CA LYS A 11 7.57 9.52 -10.54
C LYS A 11 6.77 10.17 -9.42
N ILE A 12 6.68 9.51 -8.27
CA ILE A 12 5.99 10.05 -7.08
C ILE A 12 6.67 11.35 -6.62
N LYS A 13 8.02 11.38 -6.53
CA LYS A 13 8.77 12.59 -6.16
C LYS A 13 8.59 13.74 -7.16
N THR A 14 8.64 13.45 -8.47
CA THR A 14 8.40 14.45 -9.51
C THR A 14 7.00 15.05 -9.40
N LEU A 15 5.96 14.22 -9.27
CA LEU A 15 4.60 14.71 -9.10
C LEU A 15 4.45 15.51 -7.81
N ARG A 16 5.07 15.06 -6.71
CA ARG A 16 5.06 15.79 -5.45
C ARG A 16 5.62 17.20 -5.56
N SER A 17 6.66 17.41 -6.36
CA SER A 17 7.24 18.74 -6.59
C SER A 17 6.32 19.70 -7.36
N ALA A 18 5.39 19.15 -8.16
CA ALA A 18 4.36 19.94 -8.85
C ALA A 18 3.12 20.20 -7.97
N LEU A 19 3.00 19.50 -6.84
CA LEU A 19 1.91 19.66 -5.87
C LEU A 19 2.32 20.64 -4.76
N GLY A 20 1.36 21.41 -4.24
CA GLY A 20 1.58 22.32 -3.11
C GLY A 20 2.09 21.59 -1.85
N PRO A 21 2.72 22.32 -0.89
CA PRO A 21 3.23 21.71 0.34
C PRO A 21 2.10 21.10 1.18
N GLY A 22 2.45 20.19 2.09
CA GLY A 22 1.52 19.60 3.06
C GLY A 22 1.05 18.17 2.75
N GLU A 23 0.27 17.63 3.68
CA GLU A 23 -0.17 16.23 3.69
C GLU A 23 -1.07 15.87 2.51
N GLU A 24 -1.91 16.80 2.04
CA GLU A 24 -2.75 16.59 0.86
C GLU A 24 -1.91 16.32 -0.39
N GLY A 25 -0.84 17.10 -0.60
CA GLY A 25 0.11 16.90 -1.69
C GLY A 25 0.88 15.59 -1.57
N ASP A 26 1.25 15.18 -0.34
CA ASP A 26 1.89 13.89 -0.08
C ASP A 26 0.96 12.72 -0.50
N ASN A 27 -0.29 12.77 -0.05
CA ASN A 27 -1.30 11.74 -0.33
C ASN A 27 -1.64 11.65 -1.83
N LEU A 28 -1.82 12.80 -2.50
CA LEU A 28 -2.08 12.82 -3.94
C LEU A 28 -0.89 12.25 -4.74
N ALA A 29 0.33 12.57 -4.36
CA ALA A 29 1.53 12.07 -5.04
C ALA A 29 1.65 10.56 -4.95
N VAL A 30 1.48 9.97 -3.76
CA VAL A 30 1.67 8.52 -3.56
C VAL A 30 0.56 7.68 -4.20
N TRP A 31 -0.64 8.23 -4.36
CA TRP A 31 -1.78 7.55 -4.99
C TRP A 31 -1.92 7.82 -6.49
N THR A 32 -0.98 8.54 -7.09
CA THR A 32 -1.00 8.86 -8.52
C THR A 32 -1.16 7.61 -9.40
N GLY A 33 -2.25 7.58 -10.18
CA GLY A 33 -2.59 6.48 -11.08
C GLY A 33 -2.64 5.09 -10.44
N ASN A 34 -2.68 5.01 -9.11
CA ASN A 34 -2.48 3.78 -8.32
C ASN A 34 -1.26 2.97 -8.76
N ILE A 35 -0.19 3.63 -9.24
CA ILE A 35 0.93 2.96 -9.92
C ILE A 35 1.64 1.98 -8.97
N LEU A 36 1.89 2.40 -7.72
CA LEU A 36 2.48 1.52 -6.69
C LEU A 36 1.56 0.33 -6.36
N ALA A 37 0.26 0.58 -6.17
CA ALA A 37 -0.70 -0.48 -5.85
C ALA A 37 -0.77 -1.53 -6.97
N ARG A 38 -0.76 -1.08 -8.23
CA ARG A 38 -0.74 -1.96 -9.41
C ARG A 38 0.54 -2.79 -9.50
N TYR A 39 1.69 -2.18 -9.18
CA TYR A 39 2.97 -2.89 -9.12
C TYR A 39 2.96 -4.00 -8.06
N LEU A 40 2.51 -3.70 -6.84
CA LEU A 40 2.41 -4.71 -5.79
C LEU A 40 1.43 -5.82 -6.17
N TRP A 41 0.28 -5.45 -6.76
CA TRP A 41 -0.71 -6.41 -7.19
C TRP A 41 -0.28 -7.26 -8.39
N SER A 42 0.58 -6.77 -9.28
CA SER A 42 1.12 -7.63 -10.35
C SER A 42 2.03 -8.73 -9.80
N HIS A 43 2.60 -8.56 -8.60
CA HIS A 43 3.45 -9.55 -7.95
C HIS A 43 2.69 -10.46 -6.97
N TRP A 44 1.65 -9.93 -6.32
CA TRP A 44 0.94 -10.66 -5.26
C TRP A 44 -0.49 -11.04 -5.62
N GLY A 45 -1.06 -10.44 -6.67
CA GLY A 45 -2.49 -10.51 -6.96
C GLY A 45 -3.02 -11.92 -7.20
N GLU A 46 -2.20 -12.82 -7.74
CA GLU A 46 -2.56 -14.24 -7.87
C GLU A 46 -2.70 -14.90 -6.49
N THR A 47 -1.66 -14.84 -5.67
CA THR A 47 -1.66 -15.38 -4.30
C THR A 47 -2.77 -14.74 -3.44
N LEU A 48 -2.93 -13.42 -3.52
CA LEU A 48 -3.95 -12.69 -2.79
C LEU A 48 -5.37 -13.14 -3.19
N ARG A 49 -5.63 -13.36 -4.48
CA ARG A 49 -6.92 -13.88 -4.94
C ARG A 49 -7.19 -15.30 -4.44
N HIS A 50 -6.18 -16.17 -4.44
CA HIS A 50 -6.30 -17.51 -3.85
C HIS A 50 -6.66 -17.46 -2.36
N GLU A 51 -6.19 -16.44 -1.65
CA GLU A 51 -6.51 -16.18 -0.25
C GLU A 51 -7.82 -15.38 -0.03
N GLY A 52 -8.62 -15.19 -1.08
CA GLY A 52 -9.90 -14.48 -1.03
C GLY A 52 -9.79 -12.94 -0.98
N VAL A 53 -8.60 -12.39 -1.20
CA VAL A 53 -8.38 -10.93 -1.23
C VAL A 53 -8.66 -10.39 -2.63
N SER A 54 -9.73 -9.61 -2.76
CA SER A 54 -10.04 -8.89 -4.00
C SER A 54 -9.18 -7.63 -4.16
N TRP A 55 -9.12 -7.08 -5.38
CA TRP A 55 -8.44 -5.81 -5.64
C TRP A 55 -8.99 -4.66 -4.78
N GLN A 56 -10.31 -4.61 -4.60
CA GLN A 56 -10.96 -3.60 -3.77
C GLN A 56 -10.55 -3.72 -2.30
N MET A 57 -10.48 -4.95 -1.78
CA MET A 57 -10.05 -5.21 -0.41
C MET A 57 -8.58 -4.88 -0.21
N PHE A 58 -7.72 -5.26 -1.15
CA PHE A 58 -6.31 -4.87 -1.17
C PHE A 58 -6.13 -3.36 -1.18
N MET A 59 -6.87 -2.63 -2.02
CA MET A 59 -6.82 -1.17 -2.05
C MET A 59 -7.25 -0.55 -0.71
N SER A 60 -8.30 -1.08 -0.08
CA SER A 60 -8.76 -0.64 1.25
C SER A 60 -7.69 -0.89 2.33
N MET A 61 -7.01 -2.04 2.29
CA MET A 61 -5.92 -2.36 3.20
C MET A 61 -4.69 -1.47 2.96
N LEU A 62 -4.29 -1.29 1.70
CA LEU A 62 -3.11 -0.50 1.33
C LEU A 62 -3.28 0.98 1.70
N LYS A 63 -4.50 1.51 1.67
CA LYS A 63 -4.82 2.86 2.18
C LYS A 63 -4.48 3.05 3.65
N GLU A 64 -4.57 2.03 4.49
CA GLU A 64 -4.13 2.10 5.90
C GLU A 64 -2.61 2.25 6.02
N ALA A 65 -1.85 1.82 5.01
CA ALA A 65 -0.40 1.93 4.95
C ALA A 65 0.10 3.23 4.28
N THR A 66 -0.79 4.20 3.97
CA THR A 66 -0.43 5.45 3.26
C THR A 66 0.73 6.19 3.94
N GLY A 67 0.73 6.27 5.28
CA GLY A 67 1.81 6.92 6.02
C GLY A 67 3.18 6.26 5.83
N PHE A 68 3.24 4.94 5.70
CA PHE A 68 4.49 4.23 5.41
C PHE A 68 4.93 4.45 3.96
N ILE A 69 3.98 4.48 3.02
CA ILE A 69 4.28 4.77 1.61
C ILE A 69 4.88 6.18 1.47
N VAL A 70 4.33 7.18 2.18
CA VAL A 70 4.89 8.54 2.23
C VAL A 70 6.31 8.54 2.82
N GLN A 71 6.52 7.83 3.93
CA GLN A 71 7.85 7.71 4.54
C GLN A 71 8.90 7.11 3.59
N TRP A 72 8.53 6.08 2.84
CA TRP A 72 9.41 5.47 1.83
C TRP A 72 9.62 6.36 0.61
N ALA A 73 8.54 6.86 0.01
CA ALA A 73 8.59 7.49 -1.30
C ALA A 73 9.09 8.94 -1.26
N LEU A 74 8.67 9.70 -0.25
CA LEU A 74 8.86 11.16 -0.20
C LEU A 74 9.87 11.60 0.84
N ARG A 75 10.04 10.83 1.91
CA ARG A 75 10.89 11.21 3.06
C ARG A 75 12.19 10.40 3.15
N ASP A 76 12.31 9.34 2.35
CA ASP A 76 13.41 8.36 2.42
C ASP A 76 13.68 7.85 3.85
N ALA A 77 12.63 7.82 4.68
CA ALA A 77 12.72 7.53 6.11
C ALA A 77 12.68 6.02 6.43
N ILE A 78 12.14 5.21 5.51
CA ILE A 78 12.16 3.75 5.60
C ILE A 78 12.63 3.14 4.28
N ALA A 79 13.35 2.02 4.38
CA ALA A 79 13.77 1.24 3.22
C ALA A 79 12.58 0.50 2.58
N TRP A 80 12.75 0.07 1.32
CA TRP A 80 11.74 -0.70 0.60
C TRP A 80 11.32 -1.96 1.34
N ASP A 81 12.27 -2.75 1.84
CA ASP A 81 11.96 -3.99 2.55
C ASP A 81 11.11 -3.76 3.80
N GLU A 82 11.36 -2.65 4.51
CA GLU A 82 10.56 -2.24 5.66
C GLU A 82 9.15 -1.82 5.23
N LEU A 83 8.99 -1.07 4.14
CA LEU A 83 7.65 -0.76 3.60
C LEU A 83 6.89 -2.04 3.27
N ILE A 84 7.51 -3.00 2.60
CA ILE A 84 6.85 -4.25 2.22
C ILE A 84 6.44 -5.04 3.46
N ARG A 85 7.32 -5.12 4.46
CA ARG A 85 7.00 -5.77 5.74
C ARG A 85 5.76 -5.14 6.40
N ARG A 86 5.68 -3.79 6.46
CA ARG A 86 4.54 -3.06 7.03
C ARG A 86 3.23 -3.27 6.27
N ILE A 87 3.32 -3.37 4.94
CA ILE A 87 2.16 -3.67 4.10
C ILE A 87 1.66 -5.10 4.37
N ILE A 88 2.56 -6.09 4.42
CA ILE A 88 2.20 -7.48 4.73
C ILE A 88 1.54 -7.57 6.11
N GLU A 89 2.11 -6.96 7.14
CA GLU A 89 1.51 -6.91 8.49
C GLU A 89 0.10 -6.29 8.48
N THR A 90 -0.12 -5.26 7.65
CA THR A 90 -1.42 -4.61 7.48
C THR A 90 -2.44 -5.53 6.83
N LEU A 91 -2.02 -6.28 5.79
CA LEU A 91 -2.87 -7.26 5.11
C LEU A 91 -3.28 -8.39 6.07
N GLU A 92 -2.34 -8.93 6.83
CA GLU A 92 -2.58 -10.02 7.79
C GLU A 92 -3.52 -9.59 8.93
N ARG A 93 -3.29 -8.40 9.50
CA ARG A 93 -4.12 -7.83 10.57
C ARG A 93 -5.58 -7.68 10.11
N LYS A 94 -5.80 -7.17 8.90
CA LYS A 94 -7.14 -6.93 8.38
C LYS A 94 -7.88 -8.23 8.06
N LYS A 95 -7.19 -9.22 7.46
CA LYS A 95 -7.74 -10.57 7.26
C LYS A 95 -8.20 -11.21 8.58
N LYS A 96 -7.36 -11.14 9.63
CA LYS A 96 -7.73 -11.62 10.98
C LYS A 96 -8.96 -10.89 11.51
N SER A 97 -9.01 -9.57 11.40
CA SER A 97 -10.14 -8.77 11.87
C SER A 97 -11.46 -9.13 11.18
N ASP A 98 -11.45 -9.40 9.88
CA ASP A 98 -12.66 -9.75 9.14
C ASP A 98 -13.16 -11.15 9.52
N ILE A 99 -12.24 -12.11 9.73
CA ILE A 99 -12.58 -13.44 10.27
C ILE A 99 -13.18 -13.31 11.68
N THR A 100 -12.58 -12.50 12.56
CA THR A 100 -13.11 -12.30 13.92
C THR A 100 -14.52 -11.71 13.91
N ARG A 101 -14.80 -10.72 13.04
CA ARG A 101 -16.15 -10.14 12.91
C ARG A 101 -17.17 -11.16 12.39
N PHE A 102 -16.78 -11.97 11.41
CA PHE A 102 -17.64 -13.03 10.90
C PHE A 102 -18.03 -14.03 11.99
N LEU A 103 -17.06 -14.50 12.79
CA LEU A 103 -17.31 -15.44 13.88
C LEU A 103 -18.19 -14.85 14.99
N ALA A 104 -18.00 -13.58 15.34
CA ALA A 104 -18.80 -12.89 16.35
C ALA A 104 -20.28 -12.72 15.94
N GLY A 105 -20.57 -12.67 14.63
CA GLY A 105 -21.95 -12.59 14.12
C GLY A 105 -22.69 -13.93 14.05
N LEU A 106 -22.00 -15.05 14.28
CA LEU A 106 -22.59 -16.40 14.36
C LEU A 106 -22.92 -16.83 15.80
N SER A 107 -22.52 -16.01 16.79
CA SER A 107 -22.71 -16.24 18.23
C SER A 107 -24.01 -15.60 18.71
#